data_AF-A0A8B9BHG5-F1
#
_entry.id   AF-A0A8B9BHG5-F1
#
_cell.length_a   1.000
_cell.length_b   1.000
_cell.length_c   1.000
_cell.angle_alpha   90.00
_cell.angle_beta   90.00
_cell.angle_gamma   90.00
#
_symmetry.space_group_name_H-M   'P 1'
#
loop_
_entity.id
_entity.type
_entity.pdbx_description
1 polymer ?
#
loop_
_entity_poly.entity_id
_entity_poly.type
_entity_poly.pdbx_seq_one_letter_code
_entity_poly.pdbx_strand_id
1 'polypeptide(L)'
;MTMDEVREFERATQEATNKKIGIFPPAIAISNISMPSSTRSAPSSAPSTPLSTDAPEFLTVPKDRPRKKSAPETLTLPDPEKKKL
;
A
#
# COMPACT_ATOMS: atom_id res chain seq x y z
N MET A 1 20.37 10.74 5.38
CA MET A 1 20.56 9.37 5.90
C MET A 1 21.11 8.53 4.78
N THR A 2 22.26 7.89 4.98
CA THR A 2 22.85 6.97 3.99
C THR A 2 22.18 5.60 4.08
N MET A 3 22.31 4.77 3.04
CA MET A 3 21.76 3.40 3.09
C MET A 3 22.41 2.55 4.20
N ASP A 4 23.66 2.84 4.56
CA ASP A 4 24.34 2.18 5.68
C ASP A 4 23.75 2.61 7.03
N GLU A 5 23.50 3.92 7.21
CA GLU A 5 22.84 4.46 8.40
C GLU A 5 21.42 3.90 8.58
N VAL A 6 20.63 3.78 7.51
CA VAL A 6 19.30 3.15 7.56
C VAL A 6 19.41 1.70 8.02
N ARG A 7 20.32 0.93 7.40
CA ARG A 7 20.54 -0.49 7.75
C ARG A 7 20.99 -0.67 9.19
N GLU A 8 21.81 0.25 9.72
CA GLU A 8 22.26 0.21 11.11
C GLU A 8 21.13 0.53 12.09
N PHE A 9 20.32 1.55 11.78
CA PHE A 9 19.16 1.92 12.60
C PHE A 9 18.15 0.76 12.72
N GLU A 10 17.85 0.09 11.61
CA GLU A 10 16.96 -1.07 11.59
C GLU A 10 17.51 -2.22 12.45
N ARG A 11 18.80 -2.53 12.32
CA ARG A 11 19.47 -3.56 13.15
C ARG A 11 19.42 -3.21 14.64
N ALA A 12 19.79 -1.98 15.00
CA ALA A 12 19.80 -1.52 16.39
C ALA A 12 18.41 -1.61 17.04
N THR A 13 17.37 -1.23 16.28
CA THR A 13 15.98 -1.34 16.73
C THR A 13 15.58 -2.81 16.98
N GLN A 14 15.98 -3.71 16.07
CA GLN A 14 15.70 -5.13 16.22
C GLN A 14 16.43 -5.75 17.42
N GLU A 15 17.71 -5.42 17.61
CA GLU A 15 18.52 -5.90 18.74
C GLU A 15 17.97 -5.40 20.09
N ALA A 16 17.58 -4.12 20.16
CA ALA A 16 16.94 -3.56 21.35
C ALA A 16 15.63 -4.28 21.69
N THR A 17 14.83 -4.61 20.67
CA THR A 17 13.60 -5.39 20.81
C THR A 17 13.91 -6.81 21.31
N ASN A 18 14.87 -7.49 20.68
CA ASN A 18 15.28 -8.84 21.07
C ASN A 18 15.80 -8.89 22.52
N LYS A 19 16.48 -7.85 23.00
CA LYS A 19 16.89 -7.73 24.40
C LYS A 19 15.70 -7.57 25.35
N LYS A 20 14.63 -6.92 24.90
CA LYS A 20 13.44 -6.64 25.71
C LYS A 20 12.47 -7.82 25.80
N ILE A 21 12.25 -8.54 24.70
CA ILE A 21 11.22 -9.60 24.61
C ILE A 21 11.77 -10.99 24.26
N GLY A 22 13.08 -11.13 24.08
CA GLY A 22 13.72 -12.34 23.56
C GLY A 22 13.74 -12.36 22.02
N ILE A 23 14.51 -13.29 21.46
CA ILE A 23 14.55 -13.50 20.01
C ILE A 23 13.26 -14.20 19.59
N PHE A 24 12.41 -13.50 18.84
CA PHE A 24 11.20 -14.09 18.25
C PHE A 24 11.51 -14.49 16.80
N PRO A 25 11.52 -15.80 16.46
CA PRO A 25 11.81 -16.23 15.10
C PRO A 25 10.73 -15.70 14.14
N PRO A 26 11.10 -15.26 12.92
CA PRO A 26 10.11 -14.83 11.93
C PRO A 26 9.16 -15.99 11.61
N ALA A 27 7.89 -15.66 11.37
CA ALA A 27 6.86 -16.65 11.07
C ALA A 27 7.14 -17.49 9.81
N ILE A 28 8.03 -17.01 8.95
CA ILE A 28 8.48 -17.71 7.75
C ILE A 28 10.01 -17.81 7.82
N ALA A 29 10.50 -19.04 7.94
CA ALA A 29 11.92 -19.34 7.82
C ALA A 29 12.24 -19.64 6.35
N ILE A 30 13.18 -18.89 5.76
CA ILE A 30 13.67 -19.19 4.42
C ILE A 30 14.81 -20.20 4.59
N SER A 31 14.51 -21.47 4.29
CA SER A 31 15.53 -22.52 4.23
C SER A 31 16.19 -22.53 2.85
N ASN A 32 17.51 -22.75 2.75
CA ASN A 32 18.23 -22.90 1.47
C ASN A 32 17.89 -24.21 0.72
N ILE A 33 16.80 -24.88 1.10
CA ILE A 33 16.34 -26.11 0.48
C ILE A 33 15.70 -25.72 -0.85
N SER A 34 16.24 -26.25 -1.95
CA SER A 34 15.62 -26.11 -3.26
C SER A 34 14.23 -26.73 -3.22
N MET A 35 13.20 -25.90 -3.25
CA MET A 35 11.80 -26.35 -3.27
C MET A 35 11.56 -27.13 -4.58
N PRO A 36 10.93 -28.31 -4.55
CA PRO A 36 10.60 -29.03 -5.76
C PRO A 36 9.73 -28.14 -6.66
N SER A 37 10.02 -28.14 -7.97
CA SER A 37 9.22 -27.42 -8.96
C SER A 37 7.76 -27.82 -8.80
N SER A 38 6.94 -26.86 -8.36
CA SER A 38 5.51 -27.09 -8.18
C SER A 38 4.90 -27.26 -9.56
N THR A 39 4.72 -28.51 -10.00
CA THR A 39 3.83 -28.83 -11.12
C THR A 39 2.42 -28.48 -10.68
N ARG A 40 2.04 -27.25 -10.98
CA ARG A 40 0.77 -26.62 -10.62
C ARG A 40 -0.36 -27.33 -11.37
N SER A 41 -0.82 -28.47 -10.84
CA SER A 41 -1.94 -29.26 -11.37
C SER A 41 -3.31 -28.79 -10.85
N ALA A 42 -3.34 -27.76 -10.00
CA ALA A 42 -4.58 -27.16 -9.55
C ALA A 42 -5.21 -26.30 -10.67
N PRO A 43 -6.54 -26.38 -10.90
CA PRO A 43 -7.21 -25.48 -11.82
C PRO A 43 -6.96 -24.04 -11.37
N SER A 44 -6.79 -23.14 -12.34
CA SER A 44 -6.57 -21.72 -12.08
C SER A 44 -7.74 -21.17 -11.26
N SER A 45 -7.52 -20.94 -9.95
CA SER A 45 -8.48 -20.25 -9.07
C SER A 45 -8.57 -18.75 -9.37
N ALA A 46 -7.92 -18.29 -10.44
CA ALA A 46 -7.99 -16.90 -10.85
C ALA A 46 -9.46 -16.60 -11.20
N PRO A 47 -10.10 -15.65 -10.51
CA PRO A 47 -11.44 -15.22 -10.87
C PRO A 47 -11.39 -14.73 -12.33
N SER A 48 -12.30 -15.23 -13.18
CA SER A 48 -12.43 -14.70 -14.53
C SER A 48 -12.69 -13.20 -14.44
N THR A 49 -11.88 -12.41 -15.13
CA THR A 49 -12.20 -11.00 -15.33
C THR A 49 -13.60 -10.93 -15.94
N PRO A 50 -14.54 -10.17 -15.35
CA PRO A 50 -15.88 -10.05 -15.90
C PRO A 50 -15.74 -9.53 -17.33
N LEU A 51 -16.42 -10.18 -18.28
CA LEU A 51 -16.44 -9.77 -19.69
C LEU A 51 -17.20 -8.46 -19.91
N SER A 52 -17.93 -7.98 -18.89
CA SER A 52 -18.63 -6.71 -18.94
C SER A 52 -17.65 -5.55 -18.73
N THR A 53 -17.65 -4.62 -19.69
CA THR A 53 -16.97 -3.34 -19.56
C THR A 53 -17.80 -2.31 -18.79
N ASP A 54 -19.03 -2.65 -18.41
CA ASP A 54 -19.90 -1.73 -17.69
C ASP A 54 -19.39 -1.50 -16.26
N ALA A 55 -19.49 -0.25 -15.81
CA ALA A 55 -19.04 0.11 -14.48
C ALA A 55 -20.01 -0.47 -13.45
N PRO A 56 -19.51 -1.08 -12.36
CA PRO A 56 -20.39 -1.62 -11.34
C PRO A 56 -21.28 -0.54 -10.71
N GLU A 57 -22.54 -0.89 -10.46
CA GLU A 57 -23.58 0.03 -9.98
C GLU A 57 -23.20 0.74 -8.66
N PHE A 58 -22.41 0.09 -7.81
CA PHE A 58 -21.92 0.66 -6.56
C PHE A 58 -20.85 1.78 -6.73
N LEU A 59 -20.26 1.92 -7.92
CA LEU A 59 -19.39 3.06 -8.26
C LEU A 59 -20.20 4.26 -8.77
N THR A 60 -21.51 4.11 -8.98
CA THR A 60 -22.33 5.25 -9.36
C THR A 60 -22.36 6.26 -8.22
N VAL A 61 -21.97 7.50 -8.51
CA VAL A 61 -22.09 8.58 -7.54
C VAL A 61 -23.57 8.72 -7.22
N PRO A 62 -23.99 8.72 -5.93
CA PRO A 62 -25.39 8.90 -5.56
C PRO A 62 -25.95 10.14 -6.26
N LYS A 63 -26.96 9.94 -7.12
CA LYS A 63 -27.57 10.99 -7.95
C LYS A 63 -28.09 12.15 -7.11
N ASP A 64 -28.48 11.86 -5.87
CA ASP A 64 -29.07 12.80 -4.91
C ASP A 64 -28.11 13.28 -3.82
N ARG A 65 -26.78 13.11 -3.95
CA ARG A 65 -25.89 13.79 -3.00
C ARG A 65 -26.13 15.30 -3.16
N PRO A 66 -26.63 16.03 -2.14
CA PRO A 66 -26.70 17.47 -2.21
C PRO A 66 -25.27 17.97 -2.41
N ARG A 67 -24.96 18.46 -3.61
CA ARG A 67 -23.68 19.08 -3.90
C ARG A 67 -23.55 20.24 -2.92
N LYS A 68 -22.49 20.25 -2.11
CA LYS A 68 -22.18 21.41 -1.28
C LYS A 68 -21.98 22.58 -2.25
N LYS A 69 -22.93 23.52 -2.29
CA LYS A 69 -22.86 24.75 -3.11
C LYS A 69 -21.77 25.72 -2.62
N SER A 70 -21.03 25.35 -1.58
CA SER A 70 -19.96 26.14 -0.99
C SER A 70 -18.62 26.00 -1.70
N ALA A 71 -18.45 25.01 -2.59
CA ALA A 71 -17.22 24.88 -3.35
C ALA A 71 -17.24 25.91 -4.51
N PRO A 72 -16.18 26.73 -4.66
CA PRO A 72 -16.07 27.66 -5.78
C PRO A 72 -16.05 26.89 -7.11
N GLU A 73 -16.62 27.49 -8.16
CA GLU A 73 -16.71 26.89 -9.50
C GLU A 73 -15.33 26.60 -10.12
N THR A 74 -14.30 27.32 -9.66
CA THR A 74 -12.90 27.12 -10.03
C THR A 74 -12.01 27.06 -8.79
N LEU A 75 -11.07 26.12 -8.78
CA LEU A 75 -10.00 26.07 -7.77
C LEU A 75 -9.01 27.21 -8.04
N THR A 76 -9.21 28.37 -7.43
CA THR A 76 -8.25 29.48 -7.54
C THR A 76 -7.09 29.23 -6.57
N LEU A 77 -5.94 28.83 -7.10
CA LEU A 77 -4.71 28.76 -6.30
C LEU A 77 -4.21 30.19 -6.02
N PRO A 78 -3.71 30.49 -4.80
CA PRO A 78 -3.14 31.78 -4.50
C PRO A 78 -1.87 32.02 -5.33
N ASP A 79 -1.75 33.24 -5.85
CA ASP A 79 -0.64 33.72 -6.66
C ASP A 79 0.70 33.62 -5.89
N PRO A 80 1.71 32.89 -6.39
CA PRO A 80 2.96 32.66 -5.65
C PRO A 80 3.72 33.96 -5.33
N GLU A 81 3.49 35.04 -6.08
CA GLU A 81 4.17 36.32 -5.88
C GLU A 81 3.59 37.16 -4.73
N LYS A 82 2.39 36.83 -4.23
CA LYS A 82 1.74 37.57 -3.14
C LYS A 82 2.18 37.13 -1.74
N LYS A 83 3.15 36.19 -1.65
CA LYS A 83 3.75 35.70 -0.39
C LYS A 83 5.17 36.26 -0.13
N LYS A 84 5.43 37.51 -0.51
CA LYS A 84 6.60 38.26 -0.05
C LYS A 84 6.20 39.66 0.38
N LEU A 85 5.79 39.79 1.64
CA LEU A 85 5.93 40.98 2.47
C LEU A 85 6.36 40.50 3.85
#